data_AF-A0AAE1N8K4-F1
#
_entry.id   AF-A0AAE1N8K4-F1
#
_cell.length_a   1.000
_cell.length_b   1.000
_cell.length_c   1.000
_cell.angle_alpha   90.00
_cell.angle_beta   90.00
_cell.angle_gamma   90.00
#
_symmetry.space_group_name_H-M   'P 1'
#
loop_
_entity.id
_entity.type
_entity.pdbx_description
1 polymer ?
#
loop_
_entity_poly.entity_id
_entity_poly.type
_entity_poly.pdbx_seq_one_letter_code
_entity_poly.pdbx_strand_id
1 'polypeptide(L)'
;MKAESLTNNEILTKLKRYGVSGILSYGLLNTAYYLTTFLFVWLYVVPAPKRMGYLAAVERFLKVMAMVWAGSQVTKLIRAGGALALAPFVDRGLSWFTAKFRFESQGKAFVAIVAFCFGLAIVLFLVITLLWA
;
A
#
# COMPACT_ATOMS: atom_id res chain seq x y z
N MET A 1 14.21 35.98 -18.31
CA MET A 1 13.01 35.21 -18.75
C MET A 1 13.30 33.78 -19.23
N LYS A 2 14.21 33.50 -20.19
CA LYS A 2 14.39 32.13 -20.73
C LYS A 2 15.04 31.12 -19.75
N ALA A 3 15.99 31.57 -18.93
CA ALA A 3 16.61 30.72 -17.91
C ALA A 3 15.62 30.38 -16.77
N GLU A 4 14.84 31.37 -16.35
CA GLU A 4 13.83 31.23 -15.28
C GLU A 4 12.71 30.25 -15.66
N SER A 5 12.27 30.26 -16.92
CA SER A 5 11.27 29.31 -17.43
C SER A 5 11.78 27.86 -17.55
N LEU A 6 13.08 27.68 -17.84
CA LEU A 6 13.73 26.36 -17.82
C LEU A 6 13.77 25.77 -16.40
N THR A 7 14.14 26.56 -15.39
CA THR A 7 14.12 26.15 -13.97
C THR A 7 12.72 25.76 -13.49
N ASN A 8 11.68 26.51 -13.87
CA ASN A 8 10.31 26.20 -13.48
C ASN A 8 9.83 24.86 -14.05
N ASN A 9 10.15 24.56 -15.32
CA ASN A 9 9.80 23.30 -15.96
C ASN A 9 10.51 22.09 -15.34
N GLU A 10 11.76 22.25 -14.93
CA GLU A 10 12.53 21.21 -14.25
C GLU A 10 11.96 20.90 -12.86
N ILE A 11 11.63 21.94 -12.09
CA ILE A 11 10.99 21.79 -10.76
C ILE A 11 9.64 21.10 -10.90
N LEU A 12 8.81 21.51 -11.86
CA LEU A 12 7.51 20.87 -12.12
C LEU A 12 7.65 19.40 -12.51
N THR A 13 8.64 19.06 -13.31
CA THR A 13 8.92 17.66 -13.70
C THR A 13 9.32 16.82 -12.49
N LYS A 14 10.23 17.33 -11.65
CA LYS A 14 10.63 16.65 -10.41
C LYS A 14 9.46 16.49 -9.45
N LEU A 15 8.63 17.54 -9.31
CA LEU A 15 7.47 17.51 -8.44
C LEU A 15 6.43 16.48 -8.90
N LYS A 16 6.15 16.40 -10.20
CA LYS A 16 5.24 15.37 -10.75
C LYS A 16 5.77 13.96 -10.47
N ARG A 17 7.06 13.72 -10.71
CA ARG A 17 7.71 12.43 -10.48
C ARG A 17 7.71 12.01 -9.01
N TYR A 18 8.05 12.94 -8.11
CA TYR A 18 7.99 12.67 -6.67
C TYR A 18 6.56 12.60 -6.12
N GLY A 19 5.59 13.28 -6.74
CA GLY A 19 4.17 13.13 -6.43
C GLY A 19 3.70 11.70 -6.65
N VAL A 20 4.00 11.13 -7.82
CA VAL A 20 3.69 9.71 -8.13
C VAL A 20 4.38 8.77 -7.13
N SER A 21 5.66 9.00 -6.86
CA SER A 21 6.41 8.17 -5.92
C SER A 21 5.96 8.33 -4.47
N GLY A 22 5.47 9.51 -4.07
CA GLY A 22 4.87 9.77 -2.76
C GLY A 22 3.53 9.03 -2.60
N ILE A 23 2.68 9.05 -3.62
CA ILE A 23 1.43 8.25 -3.64
C ILE A 23 1.76 6.76 -3.52
N LEU A 24 2.74 6.26 -4.30
CA LEU A 24 3.17 4.87 -4.22
C LEU A 24 3.73 4.52 -2.84
N SER A 25 4.56 5.40 -2.26
CA SER A 25 5.12 5.23 -0.92
C SER A 25 4.02 5.10 0.13
N TYR A 26 3.00 5.97 0.07
CA TYR A 26 1.86 5.90 0.96
C TYR A 26 1.07 4.60 0.75
N GLY A 27 0.84 4.20 -0.50
CA GLY A 27 0.20 2.93 -0.83
C GLY A 27 0.93 1.73 -0.23
N LEU A 28 2.25 1.66 -0.38
CA LEU A 28 3.08 0.58 0.17
C LEU A 28 3.06 0.57 1.70
N LEU A 29 3.21 1.74 2.34
CA LEU A 29 3.08 1.86 3.80
C LEU A 29 1.68 1.48 4.29
N ASN A 30 0.64 1.80 3.53
CA ASN A 30 -0.73 1.41 3.83
C ASN A 30 -0.88 -0.11 3.74
N THR A 31 -0.41 -0.74 2.66
CA THR A 31 -0.42 -2.20 2.50
C THR A 31 0.32 -2.89 3.64
N ALA A 32 1.53 -2.41 3.99
CA ALA A 32 2.30 -2.96 5.10
C ALA A 32 1.55 -2.82 6.44
N TYR A 33 1.01 -1.64 6.73
CA TYR A 33 0.23 -1.39 7.95
C TYR A 33 -0.97 -2.33 8.06
N TYR A 34 -1.81 -2.40 7.02
CA TYR A 34 -3.02 -3.21 7.06
C TYR A 34 -2.70 -4.71 7.15
N LEU A 35 -1.75 -5.20 6.36
CA LEU A 35 -1.37 -6.62 6.37
C LEU A 35 -0.82 -7.05 7.73
N THR A 36 0.17 -6.31 8.24
CA THR A 36 0.82 -6.66 9.52
C THR A 36 -0.12 -6.52 10.70
N THR A 37 -0.86 -5.41 10.79
CA THR A 37 -1.79 -5.16 11.90
C THR A 37 -2.95 -6.14 11.86
N PHE A 38 -3.51 -6.42 10.67
CA PHE A 38 -4.58 -7.40 10.54
C PHE A 38 -4.13 -8.80 10.99
N LEU A 39 -3.00 -9.28 10.49
CA LEU A 39 -2.48 -10.60 10.87
C LEU A 39 -2.15 -10.68 12.36
N PHE A 40 -1.56 -9.62 12.92
CA PHE A 40 -1.27 -9.55 14.34
C PHE A 40 -2.55 -9.64 15.18
N VAL A 41 -3.59 -8.87 14.82
CA VAL A 41 -4.86 -8.89 15.54
C VAL A 41 -5.57 -10.23 15.38
N TRP A 42 -5.61 -10.78 14.17
CA TRP A 42 -6.28 -12.04 13.87
C TRP A 42 -5.64 -13.24 14.56
N LEU A 43 -4.30 -13.28 14.64
CA LEU A 43 -3.56 -14.42 15.18
C LEU A 43 -3.32 -14.33 16.68
N TYR A 44 -3.13 -13.13 17.23
CA TYR A 44 -2.63 -12.98 18.61
C TYR A 44 -3.55 -12.17 19.53
N VAL A 45 -4.23 -11.13 19.03
CA VAL A 45 -5.06 -10.27 19.90
C VAL A 45 -6.45 -10.86 20.10
N VAL A 46 -7.09 -11.29 19.01
CA VAL A 46 -8.42 -11.89 19.04
C VAL A 46 -8.40 -13.18 18.19
N PRO A 47 -7.71 -14.24 18.66
CA PRO A 47 -7.56 -15.48 17.90
C PRO A 47 -8.92 -16.07 17.53
N ALA A 48 -9.07 -16.42 16.25
CA ALA A 48 -10.32 -16.97 15.72
C ALA A 48 -10.40 -18.49 15.98
N PRO A 49 -11.54 -19.01 16.49
CA PRO A 49 -11.75 -20.46 16.59
C PRO A 49 -11.74 -21.12 15.21
N LYS A 50 -11.12 -22.29 15.09
CA LYS A 50 -11.11 -23.05 13.83
C LYS A 50 -12.50 -23.63 13.55
N ARG A 51 -12.86 -23.79 12.28
CA ARG A 51 -14.13 -24.38 11.80
C ARG A 51 -15.38 -23.57 12.19
N MET A 52 -15.32 -22.25 12.01
CA MET A 52 -16.47 -21.37 12.33
C MET A 52 -17.51 -21.29 11.20
N GLY A 53 -17.25 -21.90 10.05
CA GLY A 53 -18.05 -21.73 8.84
C GLY A 53 -17.68 -20.45 8.09
N TYR A 54 -17.81 -20.50 6.76
CA TYR A 54 -17.36 -19.43 5.87
C TYR A 54 -18.01 -18.07 6.17
N LEU A 55 -19.33 -18.03 6.38
CA LEU A 55 -20.04 -16.77 6.65
C LEU A 55 -19.58 -16.12 7.97
N ALA A 56 -19.37 -16.91 9.03
CA ALA A 56 -18.86 -16.40 10.30
C ALA A 56 -17.40 -15.93 10.17
N ALA A 57 -16.58 -16.63 9.39
CA ALA A 57 -15.21 -16.23 9.10
C ALA A 57 -15.16 -14.88 8.36
N VAL A 58 -16.03 -14.68 7.36
CA VAL A 58 -16.17 -13.41 6.64
C VAL A 58 -16.66 -12.29 7.56
N GLU A 59 -17.71 -12.51 8.35
CA GLU A 59 -18.22 -11.51 9.28
C GLU A 59 -17.14 -11.05 10.27
N ARG A 60 -16.40 -12.02 10.84
CA ARG A 60 -15.30 -11.73 11.74
C ARG A 60 -14.16 -10.99 11.04
N PHE A 61 -13.79 -11.40 9.82
CA PHE A 61 -12.78 -10.72 9.03
C PHE A 61 -13.12 -9.24 8.87
N LEU A 62 -14.36 -8.93 8.49
CA LEU A 62 -14.82 -7.55 8.31
C LEU A 62 -14.79 -6.75 9.63
N LYS A 63 -15.17 -7.36 10.76
CA LYS A 63 -15.07 -6.72 12.08
C LYS A 63 -13.62 -6.39 12.46
N VAL A 64 -12.70 -7.34 12.26
CA VAL A 64 -11.27 -7.11 12.51
C VAL A 64 -10.73 -6.04 11.58
N MET A 65 -11.11 -6.08 10.30
CA MET A 65 -10.69 -5.07 9.32
C MET A 65 -11.17 -3.67 9.70
N ALA A 66 -12.41 -3.53 10.19
CA ALA A 66 -12.95 -2.26 10.68
C ALA A 66 -12.15 -1.72 11.88
N MET A 67 -11.75 -2.58 12.81
CA MET A 67 -10.89 -2.18 13.94
C MET A 67 -9.50 -1.71 13.47
N VAL A 68 -8.86 -2.44 12.56
CA VAL A 68 -7.56 -2.05 11.99
C VAL A 68 -7.67 -0.72 11.22
N TRP A 69 -8.77 -0.54 10.49
CA TRP A 69 -9.07 0.71 9.79
C TRP A 69 -9.23 1.89 10.75
N ALA A 70 -9.88 1.70 11.90
CA ALA A 70 -10.01 2.73 12.93
C ALA A 70 -8.62 3.13 13.49
N GLY A 71 -7.77 2.15 13.79
CA GLY A 71 -6.37 2.40 14.17
C GLY A 71 -5.57 3.13 13.07
N SER A 72 -5.93 2.92 11.80
CA SER A 72 -5.28 3.58 10.67
C SER A 72 -5.45 5.11 10.69
N GLN A 73 -6.52 5.61 11.32
CA GLN A 73 -6.80 7.04 11.40
C GLN A 73 -5.80 7.75 12.32
N VAL A 74 -5.49 7.17 13.47
CA VAL A 74 -4.55 7.78 14.44
C VAL A 74 -3.09 7.71 13.97
N THR A 75 -2.77 6.80 13.05
CA THR A 75 -1.42 6.67 12.45
C THR A 75 -1.26 7.41 11.13
N LYS A 76 -2.32 8.06 10.62
CA LYS A 76 -2.37 8.61 9.26
C LYS A 76 -1.29 9.65 8.99
N LEU A 77 -1.06 10.57 9.93
CA LEU A 77 -0.05 11.63 9.78
C LEU A 77 1.37 11.05 9.74
N ILE A 78 1.66 10.07 10.60
CA ILE A 78 2.96 9.40 10.63
C ILE A 78 3.20 8.68 9.29
N ARG A 79 2.18 7.98 8.76
CA ARG A 79 2.29 7.30 7.47
C ARG A 79 2.41 8.27 6.29
N ALA A 80 1.72 9.41 6.32
CA ALA A 80 1.87 10.46 5.32
C ALA A 80 3.27 11.09 5.36
N GLY A 81 3.79 11.40 6.56
CA GLY A 81 5.15 11.91 6.74
C GLY A 81 6.20 10.89 6.31
N GLY A 82 6.02 9.62 6.67
CA GLY A 82 6.87 8.51 6.22
C GLY A 82 6.86 8.35 4.70
N ALA A 83 5.69 8.46 4.06
CA ALA A 83 5.56 8.40 2.61
C ALA A 83 6.32 9.54 1.92
N LEU A 84 6.23 10.76 2.46
CA LEU A 84 6.99 11.90 1.96
C LEU A 84 8.50 11.69 2.09
N ALA A 85 8.96 11.20 3.25
CA ALA A 85 10.36 10.90 3.47
C ALA A 85 10.90 9.76 2.58
N LEU A 86 10.06 8.77 2.26
CA LEU A 86 10.41 7.62 1.42
C LEU A 86 10.27 7.87 -0.08
N ALA A 87 9.59 8.93 -0.50
CA ALA A 87 9.35 9.26 -1.90
C ALA A 87 10.60 9.18 -2.81
N PRO A 88 11.78 9.71 -2.45
CA PRO A 88 12.97 9.59 -3.31
C PRO A 88 13.52 8.17 -3.40
N PHE A 89 13.37 7.35 -2.35
CA PHE A 89 13.79 5.95 -2.37
C PHE A 89 12.84 5.11 -3.22
N VAL A 90 11.54 5.33 -3.07
CA VAL A 90 10.50 4.66 -3.87
C VAL A 90 10.58 5.07 -5.33
N ASP A 91 10.94 6.32 -5.64
CA ASP A 91 11.19 6.74 -7.02
C ASP A 91 12.32 5.95 -7.68
N ARG A 92 13.45 5.78 -6.99
CA ARG A 92 14.59 4.97 -7.45
C ARG A 92 14.17 3.50 -7.61
N GLY A 93 13.44 2.95 -6.64
CA GLY A 93 12.92 1.60 -6.69
C GLY A 93 11.96 1.39 -7.87
N LEU A 94 11.07 2.35 -8.13
CA LEU A 94 10.12 2.32 -9.24
C LEU A 94 10.85 2.42 -10.59
N SER A 95 11.85 3.29 -10.72
CA SER A 95 12.70 3.35 -11.92
C SER A 95 13.42 2.01 -12.17
N TRP A 96 14.02 1.44 -11.13
CA TRP A 96 14.69 0.13 -11.22
C TRP A 96 13.70 -0.97 -11.62
N PHE A 97 12.53 -1.03 -10.99
CA PHE A 97 11.50 -2.03 -11.28
C PHE A 97 10.99 -1.89 -12.72
N THR A 98 10.77 -0.67 -13.18
CA THR A 98 10.39 -0.36 -14.57
C THR A 98 11.42 -0.91 -15.55
N ALA A 99 12.72 -0.64 -15.32
CA ALA A 99 13.80 -1.12 -16.18
C ALA A 99 13.97 -2.65 -16.11
N LYS A 100 13.92 -3.23 -14.91
CA LYS A 100 14.13 -4.66 -14.66
C LYS A 100 13.08 -5.53 -15.35
N PHE A 101 11.82 -5.11 -15.29
CA PHE A 101 10.69 -5.83 -15.90
C PHE A 101 10.31 -5.29 -17.28
N ARG A 102 11.11 -4.37 -17.85
CA ARG A 102 10.93 -3.80 -19.19
C ARG A 102 9.54 -3.19 -19.41
N PHE A 103 9.00 -2.52 -18.40
CA PHE A 103 7.76 -1.75 -18.57
C PHE A 103 8.01 -0.56 -19.49
N GLU A 104 7.07 -0.27 -20.38
CA GLU A 104 7.17 0.89 -21.30
C GLU A 104 7.20 2.24 -20.57
N SER A 105 6.66 2.31 -19.35
CA SER A 105 6.68 3.53 -18.55
C SER A 105 6.63 3.23 -17.05
N GLN A 106 7.13 4.17 -16.23
CA GLN A 106 6.98 4.11 -14.78
C GLN A 106 5.51 4.08 -14.34
N GLY A 107 4.60 4.65 -15.14
CA GLY A 107 3.16 4.60 -14.87
C GLY A 107 2.59 3.17 -14.96
N LYS A 108 3.00 2.39 -15.98
CA LYS A 108 2.60 0.97 -16.08
C LYS A 108 3.17 0.14 -14.95
N ALA A 109 4.43 0.39 -14.59
CA ALA A 109 5.09 -0.24 -13.45
C ALA A 109 4.38 0.10 -12.12
N PHE A 110 3.98 1.36 -11.93
CA PHE A 110 3.18 1.82 -10.79
C PHE A 110 1.85 1.07 -10.70
N VAL A 111 1.09 1.00 -11.81
CA VAL A 111 -0.20 0.28 -11.85
C VAL A 111 -0.01 -1.20 -11.51
N ALA A 112 1.06 -1.82 -12.00
CA ALA A 112 1.36 -3.22 -11.67
C ALA A 112 1.60 -3.43 -10.17
N ILE A 113 2.34 -2.52 -9.50
CA ILE A 113 2.56 -2.59 -8.05
C ILE A 113 1.26 -2.37 -7.29
N VAL A 114 0.44 -1.40 -7.71
CA VAL A 114 -0.88 -1.15 -7.10
C VAL A 114 -1.78 -2.37 -7.25
N ALA A 115 -1.85 -2.96 -8.45
CA ALA A 115 -2.60 -4.18 -8.71
C ALA A 115 -2.12 -5.34 -7.84
N PHE A 116 -0.80 -5.47 -7.65
CA PHE A 116 -0.23 -6.45 -6.72
C PHE A 116 -0.66 -6.21 -5.26
N CYS A 117 -0.67 -4.96 -4.79
CA CYS A 117 -1.16 -4.64 -3.44
C CYS A 117 -2.65 -5.01 -3.24
N PHE A 118 -3.50 -4.76 -4.23
CA PHE A 118 -4.90 -5.19 -4.18
C PHE A 118 -5.04 -6.72 -4.27
N GLY A 119 -4.24 -7.35 -5.13
CA GLY A 119 -4.18 -8.80 -5.25
C GLY A 119 -3.79 -9.46 -3.92
N LEU A 120 -2.79 -8.93 -3.22
CA LEU A 120 -2.42 -9.37 -1.88
C LEU A 120 -3.57 -9.24 -0.88
N ALA A 121 -4.34 -8.14 -0.92
CA ALA A 121 -5.48 -7.96 -0.02
C ALA A 121 -6.59 -8.99 -0.29
N ILE A 122 -6.87 -9.29 -1.56
CA ILE A 122 -7.85 -10.32 -1.96
C ILE A 122 -7.37 -11.71 -1.53
N VAL A 123 -6.10 -12.04 -1.80
CA VAL A 123 -5.50 -13.32 -1.39
C VAL A 123 -5.55 -13.46 0.13
N LEU A 124 -5.21 -12.42 0.89
CA LEU A 124 -5.32 -12.44 2.35
C LEU A 124 -6.76 -12.73 2.79
N PHE A 125 -7.74 -12.04 2.22
CA PHE A 125 -9.15 -12.26 2.53
C PHE A 125 -9.56 -13.71 2.27
N LEU A 126 -9.28 -14.23 1.07
CA LEU A 126 -9.63 -15.59 0.70
C LEU A 126 -8.91 -16.62 1.57
N VAL A 127 -7.60 -16.49 1.78
CA VAL A 127 -6.81 -17.43 2.58
C VAL A 127 -7.31 -17.45 4.03
N ILE A 128 -7.49 -16.29 4.66
CA ILE A 128 -7.93 -16.21 6.04
C ILE A 128 -9.36 -16.74 6.21
N THR A 129 -10.28 -16.39 5.32
CA THR A 129 -11.67 -16.85 5.43
C THR A 129 -11.80 -18.34 5.14
N LEU A 130 -11.07 -18.89 4.18
CA LEU A 130 -11.12 -20.32 3.83
C LEU A 130 -10.39 -21.20 4.85
N LEU A 131 -9.28 -20.74 5.45
CA LEU A 131 -8.55 -21.52 6.45
C LEU A 131 -9.28 -21.63 7.79
N TRP A 132 -10.19 -20.70 8.09
CA TRP A 132 -10.98 -20.67 9.34
C TRP A 132 -12.45 -21.06 9.17
N ALA A 133 -12.95 -21.13 7.94
CA ALA A 133 -14.23 -21.75 7.63
C ALA A 133 -14.29 -23.19 8.16
#